data_AF-A0A9C8K8L6-F1
#
_entry.id   AF-A0A9C8K8L6-F1
#
_cell.length_a   1.000
_cell.length_b   1.000
_cell.length_c   1.000
_cell.angle_alpha   90.00
_cell.angle_beta   90.00
_cell.angle_gamma   90.00
#
_symmetry.space_group_name_H-M   'P 1'
#
loop_
_entity.id
_entity.type
_entity.pdbx_description
1 polymer ?
#
loop_
_entity_poly.entity_id
_entity_poly.type
_entity_poly.pdbx_seq_one_letter_code
_entity_poly.pdbx_strand_id
1 'polypeptide(L)'
;MSTRRFIGIEKAQLLAMIDLDAALYVEYDDNSKEPIALIETAIDVNKPKPATVTRNLAIRAKPPAFVVLYTLSDIPNPADSQWKDILKFRVKRLNSKAEKGWESISPEEWAKRLLKMREWSAGNLDRENI
;
A
#
# COMPACT_ATOMS: atom_id res chain seq x y z
N MET A 1 11.73 7.61 -13.59
CA MET A 1 11.94 8.91 -14.29
C MET A 1 12.04 10.00 -13.22
N SER A 2 12.97 10.98 -13.31
CA SER A 2 13.10 12.02 -12.28
C SER A 2 12.78 13.41 -12.84
N THR A 3 11.65 13.99 -12.41
CA THR A 3 11.20 15.34 -12.79
C THR A 3 12.22 16.42 -12.40
N ARG A 4 13.03 16.17 -11.36
CA ARG A 4 14.17 17.00 -10.93
C ARG A 4 15.08 17.41 -12.09
N ARG A 5 15.29 16.53 -13.08
CA ARG A 5 16.14 16.82 -14.24
C ARG A 5 15.66 18.03 -15.05
N PHE A 6 14.36 18.32 -15.04
CA PHE A 6 13.76 19.34 -15.90
C PHE A 6 13.43 20.64 -15.16
N ILE A 7 13.15 20.58 -13.86
CA ILE A 7 12.66 21.73 -13.09
C ILE A 7 13.53 22.12 -11.89
N GLY A 8 14.64 21.39 -11.64
CA GLY A 8 15.50 21.61 -10.48
C GLY A 8 14.98 20.98 -9.18
N ILE A 9 15.84 20.85 -8.17
CA ILE A 9 15.53 20.14 -6.92
C ILE A 9 14.47 20.87 -6.08
N GLU A 10 14.55 22.19 -5.98
CA GLU A 10 13.64 23.01 -5.18
C GLU A 10 12.19 22.87 -5.67
N LYS A 11 11.97 23.02 -6.98
CA LYS A 11 10.63 22.86 -7.57
C LYS A 11 10.17 21.41 -7.56
N ALA A 12 11.06 20.45 -7.76
CA ALA A 12 10.71 19.04 -7.72
C ALA A 12 10.23 18.59 -6.32
N GLN A 13 10.74 19.17 -5.24
CA GLN A 13 10.26 18.89 -3.88
C GLN A 13 8.83 19.36 -3.62
N LEU A 14 8.34 20.36 -4.37
CA LEU A 14 6.95 20.82 -4.30
C LEU A 14 5.98 19.84 -5.01
N LEU A 15 6.49 19.04 -5.95
CA LEU A 15 5.73 18.04 -6.68
C LEU A 15 5.75 16.71 -5.94
N ALA A 16 5.18 16.68 -4.73
CA ALA A 16 5.04 15.44 -3.99
C ALA A 16 4.10 14.49 -4.74
N MET A 17 4.68 13.47 -5.36
CA MET A 17 3.98 12.45 -6.13
C MET A 17 3.80 11.19 -5.29
N ILE A 18 2.72 10.46 -5.53
CA ILE A 18 2.58 9.09 -5.04
C ILE A 18 2.94 8.13 -6.17
N ASP A 19 3.75 7.13 -5.86
CA ASP A 19 3.92 5.96 -6.72
C ASP A 19 2.97 4.89 -6.19
N LEU A 20 1.95 4.56 -6.97
CA LEU A 20 0.93 3.59 -6.56
C LEU A 20 1.42 2.21 -6.97
N ASP A 21 2.17 1.55 -6.09
CA ASP A 21 2.71 0.20 -6.35
C ASP A 21 1.59 -0.83 -6.57
N ALA A 22 0.49 -0.68 -5.84
CA ALA A 22 -0.71 -1.50 -5.98
C ALA A 22 -1.96 -0.76 -5.49
N ALA A 23 -3.08 -0.96 -6.18
CA ALA A 23 -4.42 -0.63 -5.69
C ALA A 23 -5.28 -1.89 -5.67
N LEU A 24 -5.93 -2.14 -4.54
CA LEU A 24 -7.00 -3.12 -4.44
C LEU A 24 -8.32 -2.43 -4.75
N TYR A 25 -9.10 -3.02 -5.63
CA TYR A 25 -10.43 -2.53 -5.98
C TYR A 25 -11.46 -3.67 -5.96
N VAL A 26 -12.72 -3.29 -5.82
CA VAL A 26 -13.88 -4.15 -6.11
C VAL A 26 -14.55 -3.60 -7.37
N GLU A 27 -15.03 -4.50 -8.22
CA GLU A 27 -15.62 -4.19 -9.53
C GLU A 27 -17.09 -4.60 -9.48
N TYR A 28 -17.99 -3.64 -9.75
CA TYR A 28 -19.45 -3.83 -9.75
C TYR A 28 -20.02 -3.96 -11.17
N ASP A 29 -19.40 -3.27 -12.13
CA ASP A 29 -19.74 -3.22 -13.55
C ASP A 29 -18.49 -2.80 -14.37
N ASP A 30 -18.65 -2.70 -15.69
CA ASP A 30 -17.59 -2.42 -16.66
C ASP A 30 -16.97 -1.01 -16.56
N ASN A 31 -17.33 -0.18 -15.57
CA ASN A 31 -16.76 1.16 -15.39
C ASN A 31 -16.56 1.66 -13.94
N SER A 32 -16.92 0.91 -12.89
CA SER A 32 -16.73 1.34 -11.50
C SER A 32 -15.67 0.50 -10.74
N LYS A 33 -14.57 1.16 -10.35
CA LYS A 33 -13.52 0.58 -9.48
C LYS A 33 -13.38 1.44 -8.24
N GLU A 34 -13.86 0.92 -7.11
CA GLU A 34 -13.75 1.60 -5.82
C GLU A 34 -12.45 1.20 -5.09
N PRO A 35 -11.62 2.15 -4.63
CA PRO A 35 -10.37 1.85 -3.96
C PRO A 35 -10.61 1.29 -2.55
N ILE A 36 -10.13 0.06 -2.31
CA ILE A 36 -10.28 -0.66 -1.03
C ILE A 36 -9.18 -0.28 -0.04
N ALA A 37 -7.97 -0.02 -0.52
CA ALA A 37 -6.84 0.39 0.31
C ALA A 37 -5.78 1.13 -0.50
N LEU A 38 -5.07 2.06 0.14
CA LEU A 38 -3.85 2.67 -0.40
C LEU A 38 -2.64 2.04 0.29
N ILE A 39 -1.73 1.47 -0.49
CA ILE A 39 -0.57 0.75 0.03
C ILE A 39 0.68 1.34 -0.60
N GLU A 40 1.61 1.77 0.25
CA GLU A 40 2.92 2.25 -0.18
C GLU A 40 3.98 1.24 0.27
N THR A 41 4.74 0.69 -0.68
CA THR A 41 5.75 -0.34 -0.39
C THR A 41 7.17 0.20 -0.46
N ALA A 42 8.10 -0.44 0.24
CA ALA A 42 9.54 -0.22 0.05
C ALA A 42 10.36 -1.35 0.69
N ILE A 43 11.62 -1.47 0.28
CA ILE A 43 12.59 -2.33 0.98
C ILE A 43 12.76 -1.83 2.42
N ASP A 44 12.75 -2.75 3.38
CA ASP A 44 13.01 -2.46 4.78
C ASP A 44 14.51 -2.23 5.02
N VAL A 45 14.89 -0.96 5.09
CA VAL A 45 16.25 -0.51 5.43
C VAL A 45 16.39 -0.09 6.90
N ASN A 46 15.52 -0.64 7.78
CA ASN A 46 15.43 -0.31 9.21
C ASN A 46 15.16 1.18 9.49
N LYS A 47 14.55 1.89 8.55
CA LYS A 47 14.10 3.28 8.70
C LYS A 47 12.62 3.40 8.33
N PRO A 48 11.86 4.26 9.00
CA PRO A 48 10.48 4.53 8.59
C PRO A 48 10.48 5.22 7.22
N LYS A 49 9.60 4.77 6.33
CA LYS A 49 9.33 5.47 5.06
C LYS A 49 8.34 6.62 5.33
N PRO A 50 8.67 7.87 4.96
CA PRO A 50 7.70 8.96 4.99
C PRO A 50 6.56 8.64 4.02
N ALA A 51 5.32 8.62 4.51
CA ALA A 51 4.13 8.29 3.72
C ALA A 51 3.03 9.36 3.91
N THR A 52 3.45 10.62 4.07
CA THR A 52 2.58 11.74 4.42
C THR A 52 1.53 12.01 3.35
N VAL A 53 1.89 11.93 2.07
CA VAL A 53 0.95 12.16 0.97
C VAL A 53 -0.08 11.04 0.91
N THR A 54 0.36 9.77 0.98
CA THR A 54 -0.52 8.60 1.05
C THR A 54 -1.50 8.69 2.21
N ARG A 55 -1.02 9.07 3.41
CA ARG A 55 -1.88 9.32 4.59
C ARG A 55 -2.92 10.41 4.31
N ASN A 56 -2.49 11.56 3.80
CA ASN A 56 -3.38 12.70 3.54
C ASN A 56 -4.41 12.41 2.45
N LEU A 57 -4.05 11.61 1.44
CA LEU A 57 -4.99 11.14 0.43
C LEU A 57 -6.03 10.20 1.05
N ALA A 58 -5.59 9.24 1.86
CA ALA A 58 -6.47 8.32 2.56
C ALA A 58 -7.46 9.01 3.52
N ILE A 59 -7.04 10.10 4.17
CA ILE A 59 -7.93 10.91 5.01
C ILE A 59 -9.06 11.54 4.18
N ARG A 60 -8.75 12.00 2.96
CA ARG A 60 -9.72 12.67 2.08
C ARG A 60 -10.64 11.69 1.36
N ALA A 61 -10.06 10.64 0.77
CA ALA A 61 -10.78 9.61 0.02
C ALA A 61 -11.47 8.59 0.95
N LYS A 62 -11.06 8.53 2.22
CA LYS A 62 -11.54 7.61 3.26
C LYS A 62 -11.19 6.10 3.14
N PRO A 63 -10.37 5.57 2.20
CA PRO A 63 -9.94 4.18 2.29
C PRO A 63 -8.89 4.01 3.41
N PRO A 64 -8.72 2.81 3.99
CA PRO A 64 -7.57 2.51 4.83
C PRO A 64 -6.26 2.69 4.05
N ALA A 65 -5.20 3.13 4.74
CA ALA A 65 -3.88 3.25 4.15
C ALA A 65 -2.77 2.61 4.99
N PHE A 66 -1.78 2.06 4.30
CA PHE A 66 -0.70 1.28 4.90
C PHE A 66 0.67 1.64 4.31
N VAL A 67 1.70 1.57 5.14
CA VAL A 67 3.09 1.38 4.68
C VAL A 67 3.46 -0.07 4.92
N VAL A 68 4.02 -0.70 3.90
CA VAL A 68 4.49 -2.10 3.92
C VAL A 68 5.96 -2.11 3.56
N LEU A 69 6.81 -2.35 4.55
CA LEU A 69 8.25 -2.50 4.33
C LEU A 69 8.58 -3.98 4.19
N TYR A 70 9.35 -4.37 3.17
CA TYR A 70 9.65 -5.77 2.89
C TYR A 70 11.14 -6.08 3.02
N THR A 71 11.44 -7.20 3.67
CA THR A 71 12.79 -7.78 3.70
C THR A 71 12.86 -8.89 2.66
N LEU A 72 13.88 -8.88 1.81
CA LEU A 72 14.13 -9.96 0.85
C LEU A 72 14.77 -11.16 1.55
N SER A 73 14.47 -12.35 1.05
CA SER A 73 15.17 -13.59 1.42
C SER A 73 16.40 -13.78 0.54
N ASP A 74 17.18 -14.84 0.81
CA ASP A 74 18.27 -15.26 -0.07
C ASP A 74 17.87 -16.35 -1.08
N ILE A 75 16.61 -16.77 -1.07
CA ILE A 75 16.07 -17.74 -2.03
C ILE A 75 15.37 -17.03 -3.20
N PRO A 76 15.38 -17.61 -4.42
CA PRO A 76 14.60 -17.07 -5.54
C PRO A 76 13.10 -17.10 -5.26
N ASN A 77 12.37 -16.11 -5.78
CA ASN A 77 10.91 -16.09 -5.75
C ASN A 77 10.36 -17.29 -6.55
N PRO A 78 9.51 -18.15 -5.96
CA PRO A 78 8.95 -19.32 -6.65
C PRO A 78 8.12 -18.98 -7.90
N ALA A 79 7.53 -17.79 -7.96
CA ALA A 79 6.72 -17.34 -9.10
C ALA A 79 7.58 -16.71 -10.22
N ASP A 80 8.76 -16.19 -9.90
CA ASP A 80 9.70 -15.61 -10.86
C ASP A 80 11.13 -15.65 -10.30
N SER A 81 11.93 -16.60 -10.78
CA SER A 81 13.28 -16.86 -10.28
C SER A 81 14.30 -15.76 -10.58
N GLN A 82 13.94 -14.74 -11.38
CA GLN A 82 14.78 -13.56 -11.60
C GLN A 82 14.84 -12.65 -10.37
N TRP A 83 13.87 -12.76 -9.46
CA TRP A 83 13.75 -11.93 -8.27
C TRP A 83 14.01 -12.75 -7.01
N LYS A 84 14.51 -12.09 -5.95
CA LYS A 84 14.56 -12.68 -4.61
C LYS A 84 13.14 -12.77 -4.03
N ASP A 85 12.88 -13.83 -3.27
CA ASP A 85 11.61 -13.97 -2.56
C ASP A 85 11.52 -12.96 -1.39
N ILE A 86 10.31 -12.75 -0.88
CA ILE A 86 10.08 -11.89 0.28
C ILE A 86 10.13 -12.74 1.54
N LEU A 87 11.01 -12.37 2.48
CA LEU A 87 11.14 -13.05 3.77
C LEU A 87 10.04 -12.63 4.74
N LYS A 88 9.80 -11.32 4.87
CA LYS A 88 8.86 -10.75 5.85
C LYS A 88 8.43 -9.35 5.47
N PHE A 89 7.30 -8.95 6.02
CA PHE A 89 6.80 -7.57 5.99
C PHE A 89 6.81 -6.93 7.37
N ARG A 90 7.02 -5.62 7.39
CA ARG A 90 6.76 -4.74 8.52
C ARG A 90 5.72 -3.71 8.09
N VAL A 91 4.53 -3.82 8.66
CA VAL A 91 3.34 -3.08 8.22
C VAL A 91 2.92 -2.07 9.26
N LYS A 92 2.51 -0.88 8.82
CA LYS A 92 1.90 0.13 9.69
C LYS A 92 0.70 0.76 9.01
N ARG A 93 -0.41 0.87 9.73
CA ARG A 93 -1.60 1.61 9.29
C ARG A 93 -1.39 3.11 9.49
N LEU A 94 -1.72 3.90 8.47
CA LEU A 94 -1.43 5.34 8.42
C LEU A 94 -2.58 6.23 8.91
N ASN A 95 -3.83 5.79 8.75
CA ASN A 95 -5.02 6.60 9.00
C ASN A 95 -5.98 6.00 10.05
N SER A 96 -5.49 5.14 10.95
CA SER A 96 -6.30 4.69 12.09
C SER A 96 -6.29 5.70 13.24
N LYS A 97 -7.46 5.87 13.89
CA LYS A 97 -7.58 6.67 15.12
C LYS A 97 -6.80 6.08 16.29
N ALA A 98 -6.62 4.75 16.33
CA ALA A 98 -5.68 4.10 17.24
C ALA A 98 -4.32 4.04 16.56
N GLU A 99 -3.28 4.61 17.17
CA GLU A 99 -1.91 4.41 16.70
C GLU A 99 -1.50 2.97 16.96
N LYS A 100 -1.77 2.08 16.00
CA LYS A 100 -1.10 0.78 15.98
C LYS A 100 0.35 1.02 15.54
N GLY A 101 1.28 0.47 16.33
CA GLY A 101 2.69 0.45 15.99
C GLY A 101 2.98 -0.34 14.72
N TRP A 102 4.26 -0.52 14.42
CA TRP A 102 4.66 -1.44 13.35
C TRP A 102 4.35 -2.88 13.75
N GLU A 103 3.75 -3.64 12.84
CA GLU A 103 3.50 -5.07 12.99
C GLU A 103 4.44 -5.85 12.06
N SER A 104 5.11 -6.89 12.56
CA SER A 104 5.89 -7.81 11.72
C SER A 104 5.01 -8.99 11.34
N ILE A 105 4.85 -9.25 10.04
CA ILE A 105 3.98 -10.31 9.51
C ILE A 105 4.65 -11.06 8.36
N SER A 106 4.22 -12.29 8.10
CA SER A 106 4.69 -13.07 6.95
C SER A 106 4.03 -12.59 5.63
N PRO A 107 4.62 -12.91 4.47
CA PRO A 107 3.97 -12.62 3.19
C PRO A 107 2.61 -13.29 3.02
N GLU A 108 2.47 -14.52 3.49
CA GLU A 108 1.20 -15.26 3.49
C GLU A 108 0.13 -14.57 4.36
N GLU A 109 0.51 -14.12 5.55
CA GLU A 109 -0.42 -13.41 6.43
C GLU A 109 -0.86 -12.08 5.80
N TRP A 110 0.07 -11.35 5.17
CA TRP A 110 -0.28 -10.13 4.45
C TRP A 110 -1.26 -10.40 3.31
N ALA A 111 -1.00 -11.41 2.48
CA ALA A 111 -1.90 -11.81 1.39
C ALA A 111 -3.31 -12.15 1.92
N LYS A 112 -3.40 -12.92 3.01
CA LYS A 112 -4.69 -13.23 3.67
C LYS A 112 -5.39 -11.97 4.19
N ARG A 113 -4.65 -10.98 4.71
CA ARG A 113 -5.23 -9.69 5.13
C ARG A 113 -5.78 -8.89 3.94
N LEU A 114 -5.09 -8.90 2.79
CA LEU A 114 -5.58 -8.26 1.57
C LEU A 114 -6.92 -8.87 1.11
N LEU A 115 -7.02 -10.20 1.11
CA LEU A 115 -8.26 -10.91 0.78
C LEU A 115 -9.40 -10.54 1.74
N LYS A 116 -9.15 -10.55 3.05
CA LYS A 116 -10.16 -10.16 4.05
C LYS A 116 -10.62 -8.71 3.90
N MET A 117 -9.71 -7.79 3.56
CA MET A 117 -10.09 -6.39 3.29
C MET A 117 -11.01 -6.30 2.08
N ARG A 118 -10.75 -7.08 1.03
CA ARG A 118 -11.62 -7.16 -0.14
C ARG A 118 -13.02 -7.68 0.20
N GLU A 119 -13.10 -8.80 0.92
CA GLU A 119 -14.37 -9.40 1.36
C GLU A 119 -15.20 -8.43 2.19
N TRP A 120 -14.58 -7.74 3.14
CA TRP A 120 -15.27 -6.80 4.01
C TRP A 120 -15.79 -5.56 3.26
N SER A 121 -14.99 -5.02 2.33
CA SER A 121 -15.42 -3.91 1.48
C SER A 121 -16.61 -4.30 0.60
N ALA A 122 -16.57 -5.47 -0.04
CA ALA A 122 -17.70 -5.97 -0.83
C ALA A 122 -18.98 -6.08 0.02
N GLY A 123 -18.89 -6.70 1.20
CA GLY A 123 -20.05 -6.86 2.09
C GLY A 123 -20.55 -5.58 2.78
N ASN A 124 -19.75 -4.52 2.89
CA ASN A 124 -20.24 -3.21 3.34
C ASN A 124 -21.04 -2.51 2.24
N LEU A 125 -20.56 -2.57 1.01
CA LEU A 125 -21.19 -1.93 -0.13
C LEU A 125 -22.49 -2.63 -0.55
N ASP A 126 -22.58 -3.96 -0.43
CA ASP A 126 -23.84 -4.69 -0.61
C ASP A 126 -24.94 -4.24 0.37
N ARG A 127 -24.55 -3.74 1.56
CA ARG A 127 -25.48 -3.20 2.57
C ARG A 127 -25.85 -1.74 2.36
N GLU A 128 -25.06 -0.98 1.60
CA GLU A 128 -25.36 0.43 1.26
C GLU A 128 -26.28 0.53 0.02
N ASN A 129 -26.37 -0.54 -0.79
CA ASN A 129 -27.19 -0.63 -1.99
C ASN A 129 -28.56 -1.33 -1.78
N ILE A 130 -28.96 -1.56 -0.52
CA ILE A 130 -30.29 -2.08 -0.10
C ILE A 130 -31.02 -0.99 0.67
#